data_AF-A0A2E4QGX3-F1
#
_entry.id   AF-A0A2E4QGX3-F1
#
_cell.length_a   1.000
_cell.length_b   1.000
_cell.length_c   1.000
_cell.angle_alpha   90.00
_cell.angle_beta   90.00
_cell.angle_gamma   90.00
#
_symmetry.space_group_name_H-M   'P 1'
#
loop_
_entity.id
_entity.type
_entity.pdbx_description
1 polymer ?
#
loop_
_entity_poly.entity_id
_entity_poly.type
_entity_poly.pdbx_seq_one_letter_code
_entity_poly.pdbx_strand_id
1 'polypeptide(L)' 'MPGSPYLEEPPKDLLTWPVLLRLMIPTFSILAIASWWMGYLLEFLILLTITGAVLFVVRR' A
#
# COMPACT_ATOMS: atom_id res chain seq x y z
N MET A 1 30.64 -7.49 -5.97
CA MET A 1 32.06 -7.34 -5.56
C MET A 1 32.36 -8.40 -4.52
N PRO A 2 33.54 -9.06 -4.54
CA PRO A 2 33.97 -9.87 -3.41
C PRO A 2 34.13 -8.92 -2.21
N GLY A 3 33.31 -9.10 -1.17
CA GLY A 3 33.42 -8.34 0.08
C GLY A 3 32.71 -6.97 0.14
N SER A 4 31.72 -6.68 -0.70
CA SER A 4 30.86 -5.52 -0.39
C SER A 4 30.08 -5.82 0.90
N PRO A 5 30.21 -5.04 1.98
CA PRO A 5 29.49 -5.28 3.21
C PRO A 5 27.99 -5.26 2.90
N TYR A 6 27.25 -6.26 3.36
CA TYR A 6 25.80 -6.09 3.46
C TYR A 6 25.57 -4.81 4.28
N LEU A 7 24.61 -3.98 3.85
CA LEU A 7 24.30 -2.74 4.57
C LEU A 7 23.94 -3.12 6.01
N GLU A 8 24.77 -2.74 6.98
CA GLU A 8 24.55 -3.05 8.40
C GLU A 8 23.25 -2.41 8.90
N GLU A 9 22.86 -1.28 8.29
CA GLU A 9 21.58 -0.63 8.51
C GLU A 9 20.87 -0.38 7.16
N PRO A 10 19.54 -0.60 7.09
CA PRO A 10 18.78 -0.28 5.90
C PRO A 10 18.86 1.23 5.60
N PRO A 11 18.87 1.65 4.32
CA PRO A 11 18.89 3.06 3.95
C PRO A 11 17.72 3.80 4.59
N LYS A 12 17.98 4.98 5.19
CA LYS A 12 16.98 5.76 5.94
C LYS A 12 15.71 6.08 5.15
N ASP A 13 15.82 6.19 3.82
CA ASP A 13 14.71 6.54 2.92
C ASP A 13 14.10 5.34 2.19
N LEU A 14 14.43 4.12 2.61
CA LEU A 14 13.86 2.92 2.01
C LEU A 14 12.40 2.75 2.46
N LEU A 15 11.47 2.97 1.52
CA LEU A 15 10.06 2.63 1.68
C LEU A 15 9.89 1.10 1.74
N THR A 16 10.11 0.55 2.92
CA THR A 16 9.95 -0.87 3.20
C THR A 16 8.48 -1.23 3.36
N TRP A 17 8.16 -2.52 3.18
CA TRP A 17 6.81 -3.05 3.38
C TRP A 17 6.18 -2.68 4.72
N PRO A 18 6.88 -2.76 5.88
CA PRO A 18 6.32 -2.32 7.15
C PRO A 18 5.94 -0.84 7.17
N VAL A 19 6.76 0.04 6.58
CA VAL A 19 6.48 1.49 6.51
C VAL A 19 5.27 1.75 5.63
N LEU A 20 5.19 1.09 4.48
CA LEU A 20 4.03 1.17 3.57
C LEU A 20 2.76 0.70 4.27
N LEU A 21 2.78 -0.46 4.94
CA LEU A 21 1.60 -0.98 5.65
C LEU A 21 1.15 -0.04 6.77
N ARG A 22 2.10 0.54 7.52
CA ARG A 22 1.80 1.50 8.59
C ARG A 22 1.11 2.76 8.08
N LEU A 23 1.37 3.16 6.84
CA LEU A 23 0.68 4.27 6.17
C LEU A 23 -0.66 3.83 5.55
N MET A 24 -0.65 2.74 4.78
CA MET A 24 -1.80 2.31 3.99
C MET A 24 -2.96 1.82 4.85
N ILE A 25 -2.70 1.05 5.91
CA ILE A 25 -3.73 0.46 6.77
C ILE A 25 -4.64 1.55 7.39
N PRO A 26 -4.13 2.55 8.11
CA PRO A 26 -4.99 3.58 8.70
C PRO A 26 -5.69 4.41 7.63
N THR A 27 -5.01 4.77 6.54
CA THR A 27 -5.63 5.55 5.45
C THR A 27 -6.82 4.82 4.82
N PHE A 28 -6.65 3.56 4.41
CA PHE A 28 -7.74 2.81 3.81
C PHE A 28 -8.85 2.47 4.82
N SER A 29 -8.51 2.26 6.09
CA SER A 29 -9.51 2.05 7.14
C SER A 29 -10.42 3.26 7.30
N ILE A 30 -9.86 4.47 7.36
CA ILE A 30 -10.64 5.71 7.48
C ILE A 30 -11.52 5.91 6.25
N LEU A 31 -10.98 5.69 5.04
CA LEU A 31 -11.74 5.81 3.80
C LEU A 31 -12.88 4.79 3.71
N ALA A 32 -12.66 3.55 4.17
CA ALA A 32 -13.69 2.53 4.21
C ALA A 32 -14.82 2.89 5.16
N ILE A 33 -14.49 3.39 6.36
CA ILE A 33 -15.48 3.85 7.35
C ILE A 33 -16.29 5.04 6.81
N ALA A 34 -15.61 6.02 6.20
CA ALA A 34 -16.28 7.17 5.59
C ALA A 34 -17.22 6.75 4.44
N SER A 35 -16.77 5.82 3.60
CA SER A 35 -17.57 5.28 2.49
C SER A 35 -18.79 4.50 3.00
N TRP A 36 -18.63 3.73 4.08
CA TRP A 36 -19.76 3.07 4.75
C TRP A 36 -20.80 4.09 5.21
N TRP A 37 -20.38 5.14 5.91
CA TRP A 37 -21.28 6.16 6.45
C TRP A 37 -22.05 6.92 5.37
N MET A 38 -21.43 7.12 4.21
CA MET A 38 -22.04 7.81 3.08
C MET A 38 -22.85 6.88 2.15
N GLY A 39 -22.85 5.57 2.41
CA GLY A 39 -23.54 4.58 1.58
C GLY A 39 -22.80 4.18 0.29
N TYR A 40 -21.53 4.56 0.12
CA TYR A 40 -20.70 4.29 -1.06
C TYR A 40 -19.70 3.13 -0.87
N LEU A 41 -19.98 2.21 0.06
CA LEU A 41 -19.05 1.15 0.41
C LEU A 41 -18.75 0.23 -0.80
N LEU A 42 -19.78 -0.08 -1.59
CA LEU A 42 -19.64 -0.97 -2.74
C LEU A 42 -18.74 -0.34 -3.82
N GLU A 43 -18.98 0.93 -4.15
CA GLU A 43 -18.20 1.70 -5.11
C GLU A 43 -16.74 1.81 -4.67
N PHE A 44 -16.49 2.04 -3.38
CA PHE A 44 -15.15 2.07 -2.81
C PHE A 44 -14.42 0.72 -2.99
N LEU A 45 -15.10 -0.40 -2.72
CA LEU A 45 -14.52 -1.75 -2.91
C LEU A 45 -14.28 -2.08 -4.39
N ILE A 46 -15.18 -1.67 -5.28
CA ILE A 46 -15.00 -1.80 -6.74
C ILE A 46 -13.76 -1.02 -7.17
N LEU A 47 -13.62 0.23 -6.72
CA LEU A 47 -12.48 1.08 -7.05
C LEU A 47 -11.16 0.48 -6.56
N LEU A 48 -11.13 -0.05 -5.33
CA LEU A 48 -9.96 -0.76 -4.80
C LEU A 48 -9.59 -1.98 -5.66
N THR A 49 -10.59 -2.76 -6.08
CA THR A 49 -10.39 -3.96 -6.89
C THR A 49 -9.82 -3.62 -8.26
N ILE A 50 -10.40 -2.63 -8.95
CA ILE A 50 -9.93 -2.17 -10.26
C ILE A 50 -8.50 -1.62 -10.14
N THR A 51 -8.23 -0.78 -9.14
CA THR A 51 -6.90 -0.20 -8.92
C THR A 51 -5.87 -1.30 -8.65
N GLY A 52 -6.21 -2.28 -7.81
CA GLY A 52 -5.36 -3.44 -7.53
C GLY A 52 -5.08 -4.28 -8.78
N ALA A 53 -6.10 -4.51 -9.62
CA ALA A 53 -5.95 -5.22 -10.88
C ALA A 53 -5.04 -4.48 -11.86
N VAL A 54 -5.20 -3.15 -12.01
CA VAL A 54 -4.32 -2.33 -12.84
C VAL A 54 -2.88 -2.38 -12.34
N LEU A 55 -2.65 -2.21 -11.02
CA LEU A 55 -1.31 -2.29 -10.44
C LEU A 55 -0.68 -3.67 -10.66
N PHE A 56 -1.46 -4.74 -10.58
CA PHE A 56 -0.99 -6.09 -10.83
C PHE A 56 -0.61 -6.30 -12.29
N VAL A 57 -1.38 -5.78 -13.24
CA VAL A 57 -1.07 -5.83 -14.67
C VAL A 57 0.17 -5.01 -15.01
N VAL A 58 0.27 -3.77 -14.50
CA VAL A 58 1.39 -2.86 -14.78
C VAL A 58 2.71 -3.34 -14.17
N ARG A 59 2.67 -4.07 -13.06
CA ARG A 59 3.87 -4.65 -12.43
C ARG A 59 4.36 -5.95 -13.07
N ARG A 60 3.62 -6.53 -14.02
CA ARG A 60 4.10 -7.68 -14.81
C ARG A 60 5.09 -7.21 -15.87
#